data_AF-A0A1Z8W317-F1
#
_entry.id   AF-A0A1Z8W317-F1
#
_cell.length_a   1.000
_cell.length_b   1.000
_cell.length_c   1.000
_cell.angle_alpha   90.00
_cell.angle_beta   90.00
_cell.angle_gamma   90.00
#
_symmetry.space_group_name_H-M   'P 1'
#
loop_
_entity.id
_entity.type
_entity.pdbx_description
1 polymer ?
#
loop_
_entity_poly.entity_id
_entity_poly.type
_entity_poly.pdbx_seq_one_letter_code
_entity_poly.pdbx_strand_id
1 'polypeptide(L)' 'MKKKIIFSSGGTGGHIFPTISLMKYFFSQNYDVTLVTDERG' A
#
# COMPACT_ATOMS: atom_id res chain seq x y z
N MET A 1 -8.08 -14.75 11.48
CA MET A 1 -8.11 -14.06 10.18
C MET A 1 -7.17 -12.86 10.24
N LYS A 2 -6.32 -12.65 9.23
CA LYS A 2 -5.56 -11.39 9.11
C LYS A 2 -6.55 -10.27 8.75
N LYS A 3 -6.42 -9.10 9.39
CA LYS A 3 -7.21 -7.92 9.00
C LYS A 3 -6.68 -7.41 7.66
N LYS A 4 -7.58 -7.04 6.75
CA LYS A 4 -7.25 -6.54 5.42
C LYS A 4 -7.22 -5.01 5.41
N ILE A 5 -6.17 -4.43 4.81
CA ILE A 5 -5.98 -2.99 4.63
C ILE A 5 -5.79 -2.73 3.14
N ILE A 6 -6.56 -1.79 2.59
CA ILE A 6 -6.46 -1.35 1.20
C ILE A 6 -5.90 0.06 1.19
N PHE A 7 -4.80 0.25 0.48
CA PHE A 7 -4.24 1.56 0.17
C PHE A 7 -4.70 1.99 -1.21
N SER A 8 -5.13 3.25 -1.34
CA SER A 8 -5.47 3.88 -2.62
C SER A 8 -4.58 5.10 -2.80
N SER A 9 -3.78 5.13 -3.86
CA SER A 9 -2.81 6.20 -4.12
C SER A 9 -2.78 6.57 -5.60
N GLY A 10 -2.20 7.73 -5.93
CA GLY A 10 -1.93 8.07 -7.33
C GLY A 10 -0.66 7.37 -7.83
N GLY A 11 -0.59 7.05 -9.13
CA GLY A 11 0.51 6.23 -9.67
C GLY A 11 1.87 6.92 -9.85
N THR A 12 2.03 8.16 -9.39
CA THR A 12 3.33 8.85 -9.46
C THR A 12 4.24 8.43 -8.30
N GLY A 13 5.55 8.42 -8.52
CA GLY A 13 6.52 8.02 -7.48
C GLY A 13 6.36 8.80 -6.16
N GLY A 14 6.01 10.09 -6.23
CA GLY A 14 5.77 10.92 -5.04
C GLY A 14 4.62 10.44 -4.14
N HIS A 15 3.67 9.66 -4.68
CA HIS A 15 2.58 9.05 -3.93
C HIS A 15 2.85 7.56 -3.64
N ILE A 16 3.44 6.84 -4.59
CA ILE A 16 3.74 5.41 -4.47
C ILE A 16 4.80 5.13 -3.40
N PHE A 17 5.92 5.85 -3.38
CA PHE A 17 7.00 5.58 -2.42
C PHE A 17 6.58 5.76 -0.95
N PRO A 18 5.87 6.85 -0.57
CA PRO A 18 5.33 6.96 0.79
C PRO A 18 4.32 5.86 1.12
N THR A 19 3.45 5.51 0.17
CA THR A 19 2.42 4.46 0.36
C THR A 19 3.06 3.09 0.60
N ILE A 20 4.07 2.71 -0.20
CA ILE A 20 4.82 1.46 -0.04
C ILE A 20 5.53 1.43 1.33
N SER A 21 6.08 2.56 1.80
CA SER A 21 6.73 2.64 3.11
C SER A 21 5.76 2.25 4.24
N LEU A 22 4.54 2.80 4.22
CA LEU A 22 3.46 2.45 5.16
C LEU A 22 3.00 1.00 5.00
N MET A 23 2.85 0.51 3.76
CA MET A 23 2.45 -0.87 3.50
C MET A 23 3.44 -1.87 4.11
N LYS A 24 4.76 -1.60 4.02
CA LYS A 24 5.79 -2.47 4.63
C LYS A 24 5.64 -2.56 6.14
N TYR A 25 5.34 -1.45 6.81
CA TYR A 25 5.07 -1.45 8.24
C TYR A 25 3.88 -2.37 8.59
N PHE A 26 2.72 -2.19 7.96
CA PHE A 26 1.55 -3.02 8.25
C PHE A 26 1.73 -4.49 7.83
N PHE A 27 2.44 -4.74 6.73
CA PHE A 27 2.81 -6.10 6.33
C PHE A 27 3.63 -6.81 7.42
N SER A 28 4.62 -6.12 8.02
CA SER A 28 5.40 -6.65 9.14
C SER A 28 4.58 -6.96 10.39
N GLN A 29 3.46 -6.25 10.58
CA GLN A 29 2.50 -6.49 11.67
C GLN A 29 1.48 -7.58 11.33
N ASN A 30 1.74 -8.38 10.28
CA ASN A 30 0.94 -9.53 9.86
C ASN A 30 -0.47 -9.17 9.34
N TYR A 31 -0.66 -7.95 8.80
CA TYR A 31 -1.86 -7.57 8.06
C TYR A 31 -1.81 -8.06 6.61
N ASP A 32 -2.98 -8.26 6.01
CA ASP A 32 -3.12 -8.43 4.57
C ASP A 32 -3.23 -7.05 3.91
N VAL A 33 -2.26 -6.66 3.10
CA VAL A 33 -2.16 -5.31 2.52
C VAL A 33 -2.27 -5.38 1.00
N THR A 34 -3.08 -4.51 0.41
CA THR A 34 -3.22 -4.38 -1.05
C THR A 34 -3.13 -2.92 -1.44
N LEU A 35 -2.40 -2.62 -2.51
CA LEU A 35 -2.38 -1.30 -3.15
C LEU A 35 -3.29 -1.31 -4.38
N VAL A 36 -4.16 -0.31 -4.46
CA VAL A 36 -4.93 0.03 -5.65
C VAL A 36 -4.47 1.39 -6.12
N THR A 37 -4.21 1.49 -7.41
CA THR A 37 -3.60 2.66 -8.02
C THR A 37 -3.86 2.62 -9.52
N ASP A 38 -3.50 3.68 -10.22
CA ASP A 38 -3.74 3.80 -11.65
C ASP A 38 -2.66 3.09 -12.49
N GLU A 39 -2.85 3.07 -13.81
CA GLU A 39 -1.96 2.39 -14.76
C GLU A 39 -0.50 2.86 -14.75
N ARG A 40 -0.20 4.03 -14.15
CA ARG A 40 1.16 4.59 -14.08
C ARG A 40 2.01 3.93 -13.00
N GLY A 41 1.40 3.27 -12.02
CA GLY A 41 2.12 2.62 -10.92
C GLY A 41 1.22 2.33 -9.77
#